data_AF-U5CYA1-F1
#
_entry.id   AF-U5CYA1-F1
#
_cell.length_a   1.000
_cell.length_b   1.000
_cell.length_c   1.000
_cell.angle_alpha   90.00
_cell.angle_beta   90.00
_cell.angle_gamma   90.00
#
_symmetry.space_group_name_H-M   'P 1'
#
loop_
_entity.id
_entity.type
_entity.pdbx_description
1 polymer ?
#
loop_
_entity_poly.entity_id
_entity_poly.type
_entity_poly.pdbx_seq_one_letter_code
_entity_poly.pdbx_strand_id
1 'polypeptide(L)'
;MSASIAGHGRVDPFLSKPKSQQMTLKSMVKGTRNMLGRYVGKWFYDKGIPFDAANNSYFPPMVNAIQRAGPGVKPRTAYEFSGPILDEEVEEVTKWIEEYKQSWPRTGITLMSDGWLNKVSKMEFLNFLSYSPKRYSFFV
;
A
#
# COMPACT_ATOMS: atom_id res chain seq x y z
N MET A 1 -28.20 -68.48 34.31
CA MET A 1 -28.26 -67.37 33.33
C MET A 1 -27.50 -66.20 33.94
N SER A 2 -26.34 -65.85 33.40
CA SER A 2 -25.50 -64.77 33.91
C SER A 2 -25.15 -63.83 32.75
N ALA A 3 -25.37 -62.54 32.94
CA ALA A 3 -25.14 -61.49 31.95
C ALA A 3 -23.71 -60.95 32.07
N SER A 4 -23.05 -60.58 30.94
CA SER A 4 -22.11 -59.46 30.95
C SER A 4 -21.73 -58.92 29.55
N ILE A 5 -22.26 -57.73 29.28
CA ILE A 5 -21.67 -56.50 28.70
C ILE A 5 -20.79 -56.58 27.44
N ALA A 6 -21.33 -56.03 26.35
CA ALA A 6 -20.62 -55.62 25.14
C ALA A 6 -19.69 -54.42 25.44
N GLY A 7 -18.38 -54.62 25.27
CA GLY A 7 -17.39 -53.54 25.31
C GLY A 7 -17.42 -52.72 24.03
N HIS A 8 -17.96 -51.51 24.08
CA HIS A 8 -17.79 -50.51 23.03
C HIS A 8 -16.43 -49.82 23.23
N GLY A 9 -15.42 -50.27 22.48
CA GLY A 9 -14.09 -49.65 22.46
C GLY A 9 -14.17 -48.24 21.89
N ARG A 10 -14.07 -47.23 22.75
CA ARG A 10 -13.95 -45.82 22.37
C ARG A 10 -12.53 -45.60 21.86
N VAL A 11 -12.38 -45.36 20.55
CA VAL A 11 -11.08 -44.97 19.97
C VAL A 11 -10.80 -43.53 20.39
N ASP A 12 -9.70 -43.30 21.11
CA ASP A 12 -9.30 -41.97 21.53
C ASP A 12 -9.00 -41.07 20.31
N PRO A 13 -9.64 -39.89 20.19
CA PRO A 13 -9.42 -38.96 19.07
C PRO A 13 -7.96 -38.47 18.97
N PHE A 14 -7.17 -38.66 20.03
CA PHE A 14 -5.78 -38.20 20.12
C PHE A 14 -4.74 -39.18 19.56
N LEU A 15 -5.14 -40.38 19.11
CA LEU A 15 -4.21 -41.39 18.56
C LEU A 15 -4.29 -41.55 17.03
N SER A 16 -5.09 -40.75 16.32
CA SER A 16 -5.07 -40.75 14.86
C SER A 16 -3.84 -40.02 14.34
N LYS A 17 -2.91 -40.76 13.70
CA LYS A 17 -1.75 -40.17 12.99
C LYS A 17 -2.24 -39.09 12.01
N PRO A 18 -1.59 -37.91 11.95
CA PRO A 18 -1.99 -36.88 11.00
C PRO A 18 -1.78 -37.41 9.58
N LYS A 19 -2.86 -37.42 8.78
CA LYS A 19 -2.76 -37.64 7.34
C LYS A 19 -1.88 -36.52 6.77
N SER A 20 -0.77 -36.87 6.15
CA SER A 20 0.03 -35.92 5.37
C SER A 20 -0.85 -35.37 4.24
N GLN A 21 -1.33 -34.14 4.41
CA GLN A 21 -2.01 -33.41 3.35
C GLN A 21 -0.95 -33.01 2.31
N GLN A 22 -0.92 -33.69 1.17
CA GLN A 22 -0.24 -33.16 -0.01
C GLN A 22 -0.99 -31.91 -0.48
N MET A 23 -0.40 -30.73 -0.22
CA MET A 23 -0.94 -29.46 -0.69
C MET A 23 -0.70 -29.31 -2.20
N THR A 24 -1.77 -29.05 -2.95
CA THR A 24 -1.72 -28.86 -4.40
C THR A 24 -1.03 -27.52 -4.74
N LEU A 25 -0.32 -27.42 -5.87
CA LEU A 25 0.34 -26.17 -6.31
C LEU A 25 -0.62 -24.95 -6.32
N LYS A 26 -1.90 -25.17 -6.67
CA LYS A 26 -2.94 -24.13 -6.61
C LYS A 26 -3.20 -23.61 -5.19
N SER A 27 -3.19 -24.48 -4.17
CA SER A 27 -3.39 -24.06 -2.77
C SER A 27 -2.15 -23.38 -2.20
N MET A 28 -0.95 -23.78 -2.63
CA MET A 28 0.30 -23.08 -2.32
C MET A 28 0.32 -21.66 -2.91
N VAL A 29 -0.03 -21.50 -4.19
CA VAL A 29 -0.12 -20.17 -4.84
C VAL A 29 -1.17 -19.28 -4.17
N LYS A 30 -2.31 -19.85 -3.75
CA LYS A 30 -3.33 -19.13 -2.96
C LYS A 30 -2.79 -18.73 -1.58
N GLY A 31 -2.02 -19.61 -0.92
CA GLY A 31 -1.34 -19.33 0.33
C GLY A 31 -0.30 -18.20 0.24
N THR A 32 0.49 -18.16 -0.83
CA THR A 32 1.54 -17.14 -1.02
C THR A 32 0.96 -15.75 -1.33
N ARG A 33 -0.07 -15.65 -2.19
CA ARG A 33 -0.79 -14.38 -2.43
C ARG A 33 -1.45 -13.86 -1.15
N ASN A 34 -1.93 -14.76 -0.30
CA ASN A 34 -2.50 -14.41 0.99
C ASN A 34 -1.45 -13.89 1.99
N MET A 35 -0.18 -14.23 1.85
CA MET A 35 0.88 -13.77 2.76
C MET A 35 1.32 -12.34 2.49
N LEU A 36 1.49 -11.95 1.21
CA LEU A 36 1.81 -10.56 0.85
C LEU A 36 0.71 -9.61 1.33
N GLY A 37 -0.56 -9.91 1.00
CA GLY A 37 -1.70 -9.11 1.45
C GLY A 37 -1.81 -9.03 2.97
N ARG A 38 -1.49 -10.12 3.70
CA ARG A 38 -1.47 -10.12 5.17
C ARG A 38 -0.40 -9.20 5.75
N TYR A 39 0.81 -9.20 5.20
CA TYR A 39 1.89 -8.34 5.69
C TYR A 39 1.66 -6.87 5.33
N VAL A 40 1.17 -6.59 4.12
CA VAL A 40 0.77 -5.23 3.73
C VAL A 40 -0.35 -4.72 4.63
N GLY A 41 -1.41 -5.52 4.87
CA GLY A 41 -2.49 -5.15 5.77
C GLY A 41 -2.03 -4.91 7.22
N LYS A 42 -1.11 -5.74 7.73
CA LYS A 42 -0.48 -5.52 9.05
C LYS A 42 0.33 -4.23 9.10
N TRP A 43 1.07 -3.90 8.04
CA TRP A 43 1.85 -2.67 7.97
C TRP A 43 0.95 -1.42 7.94
N PHE A 44 -0.14 -1.46 7.17
CA PHE A 44 -1.16 -0.40 7.19
C PHE A 44 -1.72 -0.19 8.61
N TYR A 45 -2.10 -1.28 9.28
CA TYR A 45 -2.63 -1.23 10.64
C TYR A 45 -1.60 -0.69 11.64
N ASP A 46 -0.36 -1.20 11.62
CA ASP A 46 0.73 -0.78 12.52
C ASP A 46 1.09 0.70 12.36
N LYS A 47 1.06 1.21 11.11
CA LYS A 47 1.39 2.61 10.80
C LYS A 47 0.18 3.55 10.83
N GLY A 48 -1.02 3.04 11.12
CA GLY A 48 -2.24 3.85 11.13
C GLY A 48 -2.58 4.44 9.76
N ILE A 49 -2.14 3.79 8.67
CA ILE A 49 -2.41 4.24 7.30
C ILE A 49 -3.84 3.83 6.93
N PRO A 50 -4.71 4.75 6.48
CA PRO A 50 -6.04 4.41 6.01
C PRO A 50 -5.97 3.38 4.88
N PHE A 51 -6.80 2.32 4.94
CA PHE A 51 -6.81 1.27 3.92
C PHE A 51 -7.19 1.79 2.51
N ASP A 52 -7.85 2.94 2.43
CA ASP A 52 -8.14 3.62 1.16
C ASP A 52 -6.86 4.02 0.39
N ALA A 53 -5.70 4.14 1.06
CA ALA A 53 -4.44 4.37 0.38
C ALA A 53 -4.05 3.23 -0.60
N ALA A 54 -4.65 2.04 -0.48
CA ALA A 54 -4.50 0.96 -1.46
C ALA A 54 -5.21 1.24 -2.80
N ASN A 55 -6.13 2.21 -2.85
CA ASN A 55 -6.81 2.64 -4.08
C ASN A 55 -5.99 3.66 -4.90
N ASN A 56 -4.84 4.09 -4.38
CA ASN A 56 -3.93 4.98 -5.09
C ASN A 56 -3.33 4.29 -6.34
N SER A 57 -3.16 5.05 -7.44
CA SER A 57 -2.64 4.56 -8.72
C SER A 57 -1.25 3.92 -8.64
N TYR A 58 -0.44 4.28 -7.65
CA TYR A 58 0.90 3.75 -7.41
C TYR A 58 0.91 2.42 -6.64
N PHE A 59 -0.20 2.04 -5.98
CA PHE A 59 -0.24 0.83 -5.16
C PHE A 59 -0.15 -0.47 -6.00
N PRO A 60 -0.94 -0.69 -7.07
CA PRO A 60 -0.78 -1.88 -7.91
C PRO A 60 0.60 -1.98 -8.59
N PRO A 61 1.19 -0.90 -9.15
CA PRO A 61 2.57 -0.91 -9.64
C PRO A 61 3.60 -1.30 -8.57
N MET A 62 3.49 -0.78 -7.34
CA MET A 62 4.37 -1.14 -6.23
C MET A 62 4.32 -2.65 -5.94
N VAL A 63 3.11 -3.22 -5.83
CA VAL A 63 2.93 -4.66 -5.60
C VAL A 63 3.53 -5.50 -6.74
N ASN A 64 3.32 -5.07 -7.99
CA ASN A 64 3.90 -5.73 -9.16
C ASN A 64 5.43 -5.66 -9.18
N ALA A 65 6.02 -4.52 -8.80
CA ALA A 65 7.47 -4.36 -8.71
C ALA A 65 8.08 -5.29 -7.65
N ILE A 66 7.46 -5.37 -6.47
CA ILE A 66 7.86 -6.32 -5.41
C ILE A 66 7.79 -7.77 -5.92
N GLN A 67 6.71 -8.13 -6.61
CA GLN A 67 6.56 -9.48 -7.16
C GLN A 67 7.63 -9.80 -8.22
N ARG A 68 7.95 -8.85 -9.10
CA ARG A 68 8.95 -9.00 -10.16
C ARG A 68 10.37 -9.12 -9.61
N ALA A 69 10.68 -8.34 -8.57
CA ALA A 69 12.01 -8.32 -7.98
C ALA A 69 12.35 -9.64 -7.26
N GLY A 70 11.33 -10.36 -6.78
CA GLY A 70 11.46 -11.74 -6.30
C GLY A 70 12.08 -11.87 -4.89
N PRO A 71 12.41 -13.09 -4.46
CA PRO A 71 13.01 -13.34 -3.15
C PRO A 71 14.41 -12.71 -3.03
N GLY A 72 14.74 -12.16 -1.86
CA GLY A 72 16.08 -11.61 -1.57
C GLY A 72 16.22 -10.11 -1.79
N VAL A 73 15.16 -9.44 -2.25
CA VAL A 73 15.10 -7.98 -2.32
C VAL A 73 15.21 -7.40 -0.92
N LYS A 74 16.22 -6.58 -0.68
CA LYS A 74 16.36 -5.83 0.56
C LYS A 74 15.37 -4.66 0.53
N PRO A 75 14.52 -4.51 1.56
CA PRO A 75 13.75 -3.29 1.72
C PRO A 75 14.69 -2.08 1.77
N ARG A 76 14.30 -0.98 1.11
CA ARG A 76 14.97 0.30 1.25
C ARG A 76 14.85 0.79 2.69
N THR A 77 15.89 1.43 3.17
CA THR A 77 15.92 2.09 4.48
C THR A 77 15.13 3.39 4.45
N ALA A 78 14.73 3.89 5.63
CA ALA A 78 14.07 5.19 5.73
C ALA A 78 14.93 6.33 5.14
N TYR A 79 16.26 6.26 5.33
CA TYR A 79 17.20 7.20 4.74
C TYR A 79 17.20 7.19 3.21
N GLU A 80 17.13 6.01 2.60
CA GLU A 80 17.04 5.91 1.13
C GLU A 80 15.72 6.47 0.60
N PHE A 81 14.61 6.28 1.33
CA PHE A 81 13.32 6.87 0.98
C PHE A 81 13.29 8.39 1.13
N SER A 82 13.93 8.95 2.17
CA SER A 82 13.94 10.39 2.43
C SER A 82 15.08 11.15 1.74
N GLY A 83 16.01 10.45 1.11
CA GLY A 83 17.15 11.02 0.40
C GLY A 83 17.03 10.75 -1.10
N PRO A 84 17.86 9.87 -1.68
CA PRO A 84 17.94 9.71 -3.13
C PRO A 84 16.61 9.46 -3.85
N ILE A 85 15.72 8.65 -3.26
CA ILE A 85 14.42 8.37 -3.89
C ILE A 85 13.54 9.62 -3.89
N LEU A 86 13.54 10.39 -2.80
CA LEU A 86 12.79 11.64 -2.76
C LEU A 86 13.38 12.68 -3.71
N ASP A 87 14.71 12.74 -3.82
CA ASP A 87 15.39 13.65 -4.73
C ASP A 87 15.04 13.35 -6.20
N GLU A 88 14.99 12.06 -6.58
CA GLU A 88 14.55 11.61 -7.91
C GLU A 88 13.09 12.04 -8.21
N GLU A 89 12.17 11.82 -7.27
CA GLU A 89 10.76 12.24 -7.44
C GLU A 89 10.63 13.77 -7.53
N VAL A 90 11.43 14.52 -6.77
CA VAL A 90 11.49 15.99 -6.84
C VAL A 90 12.00 16.44 -8.21
N GLU A 91 13.00 15.77 -8.78
CA GLU A 91 13.51 16.06 -10.12
C GLU A 91 12.44 15.80 -11.19
N GLU A 92 11.74 14.66 -11.12
CA GLU A 92 10.66 14.33 -12.06
C GLU A 92 9.52 15.36 -12.01
N VAL A 93 9.08 15.74 -10.80
CA VAL A 93 8.05 16.76 -10.61
C VAL A 93 8.54 18.12 -11.10
N THR A 94 9.79 18.48 -10.85
CA THR A 94 10.38 19.74 -11.31
C THR A 94 10.39 19.82 -12.82
N LYS A 95 10.83 18.75 -13.50
CA LYS A 95 10.81 18.67 -14.96
C LYS A 95 9.39 18.80 -15.52
N TRP A 96 8.42 18.12 -14.90
CA TRP A 96 7.02 18.26 -15.28
C TRP A 96 6.49 19.70 -15.11
N ILE A 97 6.88 20.38 -14.03
CA ILE A 97 6.55 21.80 -13.82
C ILE A 97 7.21 22.68 -14.90
N GLU A 98 8.45 22.42 -15.28
CA GLU A 98 9.15 23.17 -16.34
C GLU A 98 8.47 23.02 -17.70
N GLU A 99 8.10 21.79 -18.08
CA GLU A 99 7.32 21.52 -19.29
C GLU A 99 5.97 22.26 -19.25
N TYR A 100 5.32 22.30 -18.09
CA TYR A 100 4.08 23.06 -17.90
C TYR A 100 4.31 24.57 -18.05
N LYS A 101 5.39 25.11 -17.49
CA LYS A 101 5.80 26.53 -17.57
C LYS A 101 6.00 27.01 -19.00
N GLN A 102 6.45 26.15 -19.91
CA GLN A 102 6.61 26.50 -21.33
C GLN A 102 5.29 26.93 -22.00
N SER A 103 4.15 26.51 -21.45
CA SER A 103 2.84 26.91 -21.97
C SER A 103 2.37 28.29 -21.52
N TRP A 104 2.90 28.80 -20.40
CA TRP A 104 2.42 30.02 -19.75
C TRP A 104 2.49 31.28 -20.62
N PRO A 105 3.54 31.52 -21.44
CA PRO A 105 3.57 32.70 -22.31
C PRO A 105 2.42 32.76 -23.32
N ARG A 106 1.83 31.62 -23.68
CA ARG A 106 0.74 31.53 -24.66
C ARG A 106 -0.64 31.51 -24.01
N THR A 107 -0.78 30.84 -22.87
CA THR A 107 -2.10 30.61 -22.24
C THR A 107 -2.35 31.48 -21.02
N GLY A 108 -1.32 32.13 -20.49
CA GLY A 108 -1.34 32.72 -19.16
C GLY A 108 -1.41 31.66 -18.05
N ILE A 109 -1.35 32.14 -16.81
CA ILE A 109 -1.56 31.37 -15.59
C ILE A 109 -2.36 32.23 -14.62
N THR A 110 -3.35 31.65 -13.95
CA THR A 110 -4.06 32.28 -12.83
C THR A 110 -3.54 31.69 -11.54
N LEU A 111 -3.07 32.53 -10.63
CA LEU A 111 -2.70 32.13 -9.27
C LEU A 111 -3.84 32.49 -8.34
N MET A 112 -4.40 31.49 -7.67
CA MET A 112 -5.44 31.64 -6.67
C MET A 112 -4.85 31.31 -5.30
N SER A 113 -5.28 32.03 -4.28
CA SER A 113 -4.92 31.73 -2.89
C SER A 113 -6.17 31.70 -2.04
N ASP A 114 -6.31 30.68 -1.20
CA ASP A 114 -7.34 30.59 -0.18
C ASP A 114 -6.70 30.29 1.17
N GLY A 115 -7.22 30.92 2.23
CA GLY A 115 -6.74 30.71 3.58
C GLY A 115 -7.88 30.30 4.50
N TRP A 116 -7.64 29.32 5.37
CA TRP A 116 -8.58 28.98 6.42
C TRP A 116 -7.89 28.72 7.77
N LEU A 117 -8.57 29.10 8.85
CA LEU A 117 -8.13 28.82 10.22
C LEU A 117 -8.79 27.53 10.71
N ASN A 118 -7.97 26.54 11.05
CA ASN A 118 -8.46 25.37 11.78
C ASN A 118 -8.61 25.74 13.26
N LYS A 119 -9.86 25.89 13.72
CA LYS A 119 -10.16 26.26 15.11
C LYS A 119 -9.74 25.22 16.15
N VAL A 120 -9.64 23.94 15.75
CA VAL A 120 -9.29 22.83 16.65
C VAL A 120 -7.78 22.76 16.85
N SER A 121 -7.01 22.83 15.76
CA SER A 121 -5.54 22.81 15.83
C SER A 121 -4.91 24.18 16.05
N LYS A 122 -5.68 25.27 15.94
CA LYS A 122 -5.22 26.68 15.92
C LYS A 122 -4.16 26.95 14.85
N MET A 123 -4.15 26.17 13.76
CA MET A 123 -3.25 26.39 12.62
C MET A 123 -3.98 27.14 11.51
N GLU A 124 -3.28 28.11 10.93
CA GLU A 124 -3.68 28.79 9.70
C GLU A 124 -3.13 28.02 8.50
N PHE A 125 -4.00 27.73 7.55
CA PHE A 125 -3.65 27.10 6.27
C PHE A 125 -3.79 28.14 5.18
N LEU A 126 -2.83 28.20 4.27
CA LEU A 126 -2.85 29.06 3.09
C LEU A 126 -2.50 28.18 1.90
N ASN A 127 -3.45 27.93 1.01
CA ASN A 127 -3.22 27.13 -0.19
C ASN A 127 -2.99 28.06 -1.37
N PHE A 128 -2.16 27.60 -2.31
CA PHE A 128 -1.92 28.28 -3.58
C PHE A 128 -2.28 27.35 -4.74
N LEU A 129 -3.30 27.72 -5.51
CA LEU A 129 -3.71 26.98 -6.70
C LEU A 129 -3.24 27.70 -7.95
N SER A 130 -2.57 26.97 -8.84
CA SER A 130 -2.19 27.47 -10.16
C SER A 130 -3.10 26.87 -11.25
N TYR A 131 -3.68 27.75 -12.07
CA TYR A 131 -4.56 27.35 -13.17
C TYR A 131 -4.01 27.81 -14.53
N SER A 132 -3.97 26.91 -15.50
CA SER A 132 -3.74 27.21 -16.91
C SER A 132 -4.81 26.54 -17.76
N PRO A 133 -5.29 27.18 -18.85
CA PRO A 133 -6.24 26.59 -19.81
C PRO A 133 -5.84 25.21 -20.34
N LYS A 134 -4.56 24.82 -20.26
CA LYS A 134 -4.10 23.49 -20.67
C LYS A 134 -4.26 22.41 -19.58
N ARG A 135 -4.08 22.71 -18.29
CA ARG A 135 -4.19 21.76 -17.15
C ARG A 135 -4.29 22.47 -15.78
N TYR A 136 -4.87 21.77 -14.79
CA TYR A 136 -4.97 22.15 -13.37
C TYR A 136 -3.80 21.56 -12.54
N SER A 137 -3.17 22.35 -11.66
CA SER A 137 -2.11 21.88 -10.75
C SER A 137 -2.27 22.55 -9.36
N PHE A 138 -2.48 21.74 -8.31
CA PHE A 138 -2.69 22.18 -6.93
C PHE A 138 -1.42 21.97 -6.09
N PHE A 139 -1.03 23.00 -5.32
CA PHE A 139 0.07 22.94 -4.38
C PHE A 139 -0.47 23.37 -3.00
N VAL A 140 -0.28 22.52 -1.98
CA VAL A 140 -0.62 22.81 -0.57
C VAL A 140 0.62 23.37 0.11
#